data_AF-A0A8J7PPT2-F1
#
_entry.id   AF-A0A8J7PPT2-F1
#
_cell.length_a   1.000
_cell.length_b   1.000
_cell.length_c   1.000
_cell.angle_alpha   90.00
_cell.angle_beta   90.00
_cell.angle_gamma   90.00
#
_symmetry.space_group_name_H-M   'P 1'
#
loop_
_entity.id
_entity.type
_entity.pdbx_description
1 polymer ?
#
loop_
_entity_poly.entity_id
_entity_poly.type
_entity_poly.pdbx_seq_one_letter_code
_entity_poly.pdbx_strand_id
1 'polypeptide(L)'
;MLTSVVPVEGSERRIDLERRINGGRTIGAQLTPAQPERGDLLVVVGDSVIVSRRIDRGFQRYWLTGEVDRETYGLIKEDNGYRKITER
;
A
#
# COMPACT_ATOMS: atom_id res chain seq x y z
N MET A 1 11.07 -4.44 -11.02
CA MET A 1 9.96 -5.11 -10.30
C MET A 1 10.27 -5.19 -8.82
N LEU A 2 9.26 -5.15 -7.96
CA LEU A 2 9.34 -5.30 -6.50
C LEU A 2 8.37 -6.41 -6.06
N THR A 3 8.85 -7.41 -5.33
CA THR A 3 7.95 -8.37 -4.67
C THR A 3 7.47 -7.79 -3.35
N SER A 4 6.17 -7.52 -3.24
CA SER A 4 5.56 -6.99 -2.02
C SER A 4 5.22 -8.10 -1.04
N VAL A 5 5.73 -7.99 0.19
CA VAL A 5 5.55 -8.94 1.28
C VAL A 5 4.75 -8.29 2.40
N VAL A 6 3.75 -9.03 2.90
CA VAL A 6 3.00 -8.67 4.10
C VAL A 6 3.81 -9.12 5.31
N PRO A 7 4.19 -8.21 6.21
CA PRO A 7 4.82 -8.59 7.45
C PRO A 7 3.91 -9.54 8.25
N VAL A 8 4.52 -10.54 8.89
CA VAL A 8 3.81 -11.50 9.74
C VAL A 8 2.94 -10.77 10.75
N GLU A 9 1.71 -11.26 10.94
CA GLU A 9 0.77 -10.68 11.90
C GLU A 9 1.37 -10.61 13.31
N GLY A 10 1.22 -9.46 13.98
CA GLY A 10 1.78 -9.22 15.31
C GLY A 10 3.31 -9.06 15.37
N SER A 11 4.04 -9.20 14.26
CA SER A 11 5.49 -8.92 14.26
C SER A 11 5.77 -7.45 14.57
N GLU A 12 6.91 -7.16 15.20
CA GLU A 12 7.35 -5.79 15.51
C GLU A 12 7.32 -4.92 14.25
N ARG A 13 7.81 -5.47 13.13
CA ARG A 13 7.75 -4.81 11.82
C ARG A 13 6.33 -4.44 11.42
N ARG A 14 5.35 -5.33 11.59
CA ARG A 14 3.95 -5.04 11.26
C ARG A 14 3.39 -3.94 12.15
N ILE A 15 3.61 -4.07 13.46
CA ILE A 15 3.14 -3.10 14.46
C ILE A 15 3.69 -1.70 14.16
N ASP A 16 4.98 -1.59 13.85
CA ASP A 16 5.61 -0.31 13.55
C ASP A 16 5.09 0.31 12.25
N LEU A 17 4.86 -0.50 11.21
CA LEU A 17 4.27 -0.01 9.96
C LEU A 17 2.82 0.44 10.15
N GLU A 18 2.01 -0.33 10.88
CA GLU A 18 0.63 0.04 11.20
C GLU A 18 0.59 1.31 12.07
N ARG A 19 1.54 1.49 13.00
CA ARG A 19 1.71 2.74 13.77
C ARG A 19 2.00 3.93 12.87
N ARG A 20 2.97 3.78 11.96
CA ARG A 20 3.43 4.87 11.06
C ARG A 20 2.38 5.24 10.00
N ILE A 21 1.67 4.27 9.44
CA ILE A 21 0.84 4.47 8.25
C ILE A 21 -0.67 4.44 8.53
N ASN A 22 -1.10 3.78 9.61
CA ASN A 22 -2.51 3.65 9.97
C ASN A 22 -2.81 4.08 11.42
N GLY A 23 -1.90 4.85 12.04
CA GLY A 23 -2.07 5.37 13.40
C GLY A 23 -2.19 4.28 14.46
N GLY A 24 -1.60 3.11 14.21
CA GLY A 24 -1.59 1.95 15.12
C GLY A 24 -2.79 1.02 14.93
N ARG A 25 -3.70 1.32 14.00
CA ARG A 25 -4.81 0.44 13.68
C ARG A 25 -4.34 -0.69 12.77
N THR A 26 -4.79 -1.91 13.06
CA THR A 26 -4.48 -3.09 12.25
C THR A 26 -4.95 -2.93 10.81
N ILE A 27 -4.10 -3.30 9.86
CA ILE A 27 -4.47 -3.44 8.45
C ILE A 27 -4.72 -4.93 8.22
N GLY A 28 -6.00 -5.33 8.23
CA GLY A 28 -6.39 -6.73 8.06
C GLY A 28 -6.61 -7.14 6.60
N ALA A 29 -6.89 -6.18 5.72
CA ALA A 29 -7.23 -6.44 4.33
C ALA A 29 -5.99 -6.45 3.43
N GLN A 30 -6.04 -7.27 2.38
CA GLN A 30 -4.97 -7.38 1.39
C GLN A 30 -5.55 -7.19 -0.02
N LEU A 31 -4.73 -6.69 -0.92
CA LEU A 31 -4.99 -6.56 -2.35
C LEU A 31 -3.89 -7.27 -3.13
N THR A 32 -4.26 -7.80 -4.27
CA THR A 32 -3.36 -8.28 -5.32
C THR A 32 -3.01 -7.14 -6.27
N PRO A 33 -2.00 -7.31 -7.14
CA PRO A 33 -1.55 -6.26 -8.03
C PRO A 33 -2.65 -5.70 -8.97
N ALA A 34 -3.67 -6.49 -9.31
CA ALA A 34 -4.73 -6.04 -10.22
C ALA A 34 -5.82 -5.17 -9.57
N GLN A 35 -5.83 -5.02 -8.24
CA GLN A 35 -6.95 -4.43 -7.50
C GLN A 35 -6.81 -2.96 -7.02
N PRO A 36 -5.63 -2.32 -7.00
CA PRO A 36 -5.55 -0.88 -6.76
C PRO A 36 -6.34 -0.09 -7.81
N GLU A 37 -7.06 0.92 -7.35
CA GLU A 37 -7.91 1.78 -8.16
C GLU A 37 -7.23 3.13 -8.45
N ARG A 38 -7.77 3.88 -9.41
CA ARG A 38 -7.30 5.23 -9.69
C ARG A 38 -7.47 6.11 -8.46
N GLY A 39 -6.42 6.86 -8.12
CA GLY A 39 -6.41 7.73 -6.95
C GLY A 39 -5.96 7.05 -5.65
N ASP A 40 -5.71 5.73 -5.66
CA ASP A 40 -5.03 5.06 -4.56
C ASP A 40 -3.60 5.58 -4.40
N LEU A 41 -3.18 5.76 -3.15
CA LEU A 41 -1.80 6.05 -2.77
C LEU A 41 -1.10 4.75 -2.38
N LEU A 42 -0.04 4.39 -3.09
CA LEU A 42 0.82 3.25 -2.79
C LEU A 42 2.05 3.72 -2.00
N VAL A 43 2.13 3.34 -0.74
CA VAL A 43 3.26 3.63 0.14
C VAL A 43 4.19 2.42 0.15
N VAL A 44 5.41 2.60 -0.36
CA VAL A 44 6.44 1.54 -0.41
C VAL A 44 7.39 1.74 0.78
N VAL A 45 7.50 0.74 1.65
CA VAL A 45 8.43 0.73 2.80
C VAL A 45 9.21 -0.58 2.81
N GLY A 46 10.46 -0.52 2.36
CA GLY A 46 11.26 -1.73 2.14
C GLY A 46 10.64 -2.60 1.06
N ASP A 47 10.31 -3.84 1.43
CA ASP A 47 9.63 -4.86 0.63
C ASP A 47 8.11 -4.89 0.85
N SER A 48 7.54 -3.98 1.64
CA SER A 48 6.09 -3.89 1.85
C SER A 48 5.49 -2.75 1.06
N VAL A 49 4.34 -2.98 0.45
CA VAL A 49 3.53 -1.94 -0.20
C VAL A 49 2.16 -1.86 0.47
N ILE A 50 1.75 -0.65 0.83
CA ILE A 50 0.45 -0.36 1.44
C ILE A 50 -0.35 0.50 0.48
N VAL A 51 -1.57 0.08 0.18
CA VAL A 51 -2.54 0.85 -0.59
C VAL A 51 -3.38 1.66 0.39
N SER A 52 -3.38 2.98 0.27
CA SER A 52 -4.29 3.88 0.98
C SER A 52 -5.35 4.39 0.01
N ARG A 53 -6.58 3.92 0.18
CA ARG A 53 -7.75 4.29 -0.61
C ARG A 53 -8.56 5.33 0.12
N ARG A 54 -8.88 6.43 -0.55
CA ARG A 54 -9.82 7.42 -0.03
C ARG A 54 -11.24 6.85 -0.09
N ILE A 55 -11.94 6.94 1.03
CA ILE A 55 -13.36 6.56 1.15
C ILE A 55 -14.15 7.77 1.67
N ASP A 56 -15.48 7.67 1.71
CA ASP A 56 -16.37 8.78 2.12
C ASP A 56 -15.93 9.44 3.44
N ARG A 57 -15.45 8.64 4.40
CA ARG A 57 -14.88 9.11 5.66
C ARG A 57 -13.48 8.55 5.87
N GLY A 58 -12.49 9.29 5.37
CA GLY A 58 -11.08 9.04 5.65
C GLY A 58 -10.43 8.09 4.64
N PHE A 59 -9.67 7.14 5.15
CA PHE A 59 -8.85 6.25 4.32
C PHE A 59 -8.94 4.81 4.83
N GLN A 60 -9.15 3.89 3.90
CA GLN A 60 -8.99 2.47 4.12
C GLN A 60 -7.61 2.05 3.63
N ARG A 61 -6.91 1.23 4.42
CA ARG A 61 -5.61 0.69 4.03
C ARG A 61 -5.70 -0.80 3.76
N TYR A 62 -4.84 -1.23 2.84
CA TYR A 62 -4.66 -2.61 2.45
C TYR A 62 -3.17 -2.88 2.32
N TRP A 63 -2.75 -4.10 2.64
CA TRP A 63 -1.46 -4.55 2.17
C TRP A 63 -1.56 -4.96 0.70
N LEU A 64 -0.57 -4.63 -0.10
CA LEU A 64 -0.43 -5.19 -1.44
C LEU A 64 0.44 -6.45 -1.33
N THR A 65 0.02 -7.54 -1.95
CA THR A 65 0.79 -8.79 -2.04
C THR A 65 1.14 -9.10 -3.48
N GLY A 66 2.31 -9.70 -3.71
CA GLY A 66 2.74 -10.15 -5.03
C GLY A 66 3.65 -9.15 -5.73
N GLU A 67 3.85 -9.37 -7.03
CA GLU A 67 4.81 -8.60 -7.83
C GLU A 67 4.22 -7.25 -8.26
N VAL A 68 4.96 -6.19 -7.97
CA VAL A 68 4.59 -4.82 -8.25
C VAL A 68 5.59 -4.24 -9.24
N ASP A 69 5.10 -3.90 -10.43
CA ASP A 69 5.88 -3.16 -11.40
C ASP A 69 5.58 -1.65 -11.31
N ARG A 70 6.53 -0.90 -10.74
CA ARG A 70 6.39 0.54 -10.48
C ARG A 70 6.06 1.34 -11.74
N GLU A 71 6.57 0.93 -12.90
CA GLU A 71 6.33 1.63 -14.16
C GLU A 71 4.92 1.36 -14.69
N THR A 72 4.50 0.09 -14.67
CA THR A 72 3.16 -0.34 -15.13
C THR A 72 2.02 0.29 -14.33
N TYR A 73 2.22 0.56 -13.04
CA TYR A 73 1.18 1.21 -12.22
C TYR A 73 0.98 2.70 -12.49
N GLY A 74 1.81 3.32 -13.34
CA GLY A 74 1.80 4.78 -13.49
C GLY A 74 2.01 5.48 -12.15
N LEU A 75 2.93 4.95 -11.34
CA LEU A 75 3.26 5.50 -10.04
C LEU A 75 4.08 6.77 -10.21
N ILE A 76 3.50 7.91 -9.87
CA ILE A 76 4.26 9.15 -9.70
C ILE A 76 4.80 9.16 -8.27
N LYS A 77 6.11 9.36 -8.13
CA LYS A 77 6.76 9.55 -6.84
C LYS A 77 6.30 10.88 -6.23
N GLU A 78 5.81 10.84 -4.99
CA GLU A 78 5.47 12.00 -4.16
C GLU A 78 6.31 11.98 -2.89
N ASP A 79 6.30 13.08 -2.12
CA ASP A 79 7.12 13.23 -0.90
C ASP A 79 6.92 12.11 0.13
N ASN A 80 5.72 11.52 0.17
CA ASN A 80 5.33 10.50 1.15
C ASN A 80 5.02 9.11 0.55
N GLY A 81 5.33 8.87 -0.73
CA GLY A 81 5.04 7.58 -1.38
C GLY A 81 4.90 7.67 -2.90
N TYR A 82 4.04 6.84 -3.46
CA TYR A 82 3.75 6.82 -4.89
C TYR A 82 2.25 6.87 -5.12
N ARG A 83 1.76 7.62 -6.11
CA ARG A 83 0.33 7.72 -6.43
C ARG A 83 0.00 7.02 -7.74
N LYS A 84 -1.06 6.19 -7.78
CA LYS A 84 -1.59 5.59 -9.02
C LYS A 84 -2.47 6.60 -9.75
N ILE A 85 -2.08 6.98 -10.97
CA ILE A 85 -2.83 7.93 -11.80
C ILE A 85 -3.49 7.31 -13.04
N THR A 86 -3.17 6.06 -13.37
CA THR A 86 -3.60 5.40 -14.62
C THR A 86 -4.99 4.77 -14.51
N GLU A 87 -5.82 5.00 -15.52
CA GLU A 87 -7.04 4.24 -15.86
C GLU A 87 -6.63 3.03 -16.71
N ARG A 88 -6.33 1.90 -16.09
CA ARG A 88 -6.33 0.61 -16.78
C ARG A 88 -6.88 -0.44 -15.84
#